data_AF-A0A7Z9G398-F1
#
_entry.id   AF-A0A7Z9G398-F1
#
_cell.length_a   1.000
_cell.length_b   1.000
_cell.length_c   1.000
_cell.angle_alpha   90.00
_cell.angle_beta   90.00
_cell.angle_gamma   90.00
#
_symmetry.space_group_name_H-M   'P 1'
#
loop_
_entity.id
_entity.type
_entity.pdbx_description
1 polymer ?
#
loop_
_entity_poly.entity_id
_entity_poly.type
_entity_poly.pdbx_seq_one_letter_code
_entity_poly.pdbx_strand_id
1 'polypeptide(L)'
;MNKNNNKTYVSIHTILIATALIPINIYWNVQMELVRYSGLPTTISLFFNVVFNLLILSLLNIGIKRFLDRTLFKRGELSIIYIVLSIASGIGGHSMMQILPPMLGHPFWFATEENDWKNLFWKHIPSWLSVNDKSVLKGYYEGGPLYNIQHLKVWIIPIATWSVFIFVVLLIMLCINIIIRRQWVENEKLSYPIIQLPLEMTSPNFFSNRM
;
A
#
# COMPACT_ATOMS: atom_id res chain seq x y z
N MET A 1 14.00 32.83 25.28
CA MET A 1 13.01 31.97 24.60
C MET A 1 13.77 30.94 23.76
N ASN A 2 13.98 29.75 24.32
CA ASN A 2 14.73 28.69 23.65
C ASN A 2 13.84 28.01 22.60
N LYS A 3 14.15 28.26 21.33
CA LYS A 3 13.50 27.61 20.19
C LYS A 3 14.01 26.17 20.16
N ASN A 4 13.30 25.25 20.82
CA ASN A 4 13.52 23.81 20.68
C ASN A 4 13.22 23.42 19.22
N ASN A 5 14.23 23.51 18.37
CA ASN A 5 14.27 22.85 17.07
C ASN A 5 14.36 21.34 17.32
N ASN A 6 13.25 20.73 17.75
CA ASN A 6 13.06 19.29 17.68
C ASN A 6 12.96 18.92 16.20
N LYS A 7 14.10 18.86 15.51
CA LYS A 7 14.21 18.07 14.29
C LYS A 7 13.92 16.63 14.70
N THR A 8 12.68 16.18 14.48
CA THR A 8 12.30 14.78 14.58
C THR A 8 13.00 14.05 13.45
N TYR A 9 14.24 13.65 13.69
CA TYR A 9 14.93 12.72 12.82
C TYR A 9 14.16 11.40 12.86
N VAL A 10 13.72 10.95 11.68
CA VAL A 10 13.11 9.62 11.54
C VAL A 10 14.20 8.60 11.84
N SER A 11 13.97 7.73 12.82
CA SER A 11 14.94 6.67 13.13
C SER A 11 15.00 5.66 11.99
N ILE A 12 16.21 5.23 11.63
CA ILE A 12 16.45 4.19 10.63
C ILE A 12 15.69 2.90 11.01
N HIS A 13 15.61 2.61 12.31
CA HIS A 13 14.88 1.46 12.82
C HIS A 13 13.38 1.51 12.46
N THR A 14 12.74 2.68 12.55
CA THR A 14 11.33 2.86 12.16
C THR A 14 11.13 2.57 10.67
N ILE A 15 12.06 3.03 9.82
CA ILE A 15 12.01 2.75 8.38
C ILE A 15 12.14 1.25 8.12
N LEU A 16 13.10 0.59 8.75
CA LEU A 16 13.30 -0.86 8.60
C LEU A 16 12.06 -1.66 9.02
N ILE A 17 11.45 -1.31 10.16
CA ILE A 17 10.23 -1.97 10.63
C ILE A 17 9.05 -1.69 9.69
N ALA A 18 8.86 -0.44 9.27
CA ALA A 18 7.80 -0.10 8.34
C ALA A 18 7.96 -0.90 7.03
N THR A 19 9.16 -0.94 6.46
CA THR A 19 9.47 -1.70 5.25
C THR A 19 9.27 -3.20 5.42
N ALA A 20 9.65 -3.78 6.56
CA ALA A 20 9.43 -5.19 6.85
C ALA A 20 7.93 -5.53 7.03
N LEU A 21 7.12 -4.61 7.54
CA LEU A 21 5.68 -4.79 7.71
C LEU A 21 4.90 -4.67 6.40
N ILE A 22 5.41 -3.96 5.38
CA ILE A 22 4.75 -3.82 4.07
C ILE A 22 4.37 -5.19 3.46
N PRO A 23 5.30 -6.13 3.22
CA PRO A 23 4.95 -7.41 2.59
C PRO A 23 3.99 -8.24 3.45
N ILE A 24 4.14 -8.19 4.78
CA ILE A 24 3.26 -8.90 5.72
C ILE A 24 1.82 -8.34 5.62
N ASN A 25 1.69 -7.02 5.60
CA ASN A 25 0.41 -6.34 5.50
C ASN A 25 -0.25 -6.54 4.12
N ILE A 26 0.52 -6.49 3.03
CA ILE A 26 0.01 -6.78 1.69
C ILE A 26 -0.40 -8.24 1.56
N TYR A 27 0.39 -9.18 2.10
CA TYR A 27 0.03 -10.59 2.12
C TYR A 27 -1.30 -10.81 2.85
N TRP A 28 -1.50 -10.15 4.00
CA TRP A 28 -2.76 -10.22 4.73
C TRP A 28 -3.93 -9.66 3.90
N ASN A 29 -3.74 -8.52 3.22
CA ASN A 29 -4.76 -7.99 2.29
C ASN A 29 -5.12 -9.02 1.21
N VAL A 30 -4.14 -9.60 0.51
CA VAL A 30 -4.38 -10.60 -0.54
C VAL A 30 -5.13 -11.82 0.01
N GLN A 31 -4.75 -12.30 1.20
CA GLN A 31 -5.43 -13.44 1.82
C GLN A 31 -6.90 -13.14 2.11
N MET A 32 -7.24 -11.92 2.52
CA MET A 32 -8.61 -11.58 2.83
C MET A 32 -9.45 -11.17 1.63
N GLU A 33 -8.89 -10.34 0.75
CA GLU A 33 -9.60 -9.75 -0.39
C GLU A 33 -9.74 -10.74 -1.55
N LEU A 34 -8.68 -11.50 -1.84
CA LEU A 34 -8.64 -12.38 -3.01
C LEU A 34 -8.90 -13.85 -2.65
N VAL A 35 -8.20 -14.37 -1.64
CA VAL A 35 -8.18 -15.83 -1.37
C VAL A 35 -9.39 -16.27 -0.57
N ARG A 36 -9.67 -15.61 0.56
CA ARG A 36 -10.75 -15.97 1.48
C ARG A 36 -12.03 -15.21 1.24
N TYR A 37 -11.94 -14.09 0.51
CA TYR A 37 -13.04 -13.17 0.25
C TYR A 37 -13.83 -12.82 1.52
N SER A 38 -13.12 -12.67 2.64
CA SER A 38 -13.71 -12.57 3.98
C SER A 38 -13.78 -11.13 4.50
N GLY A 39 -13.45 -10.17 3.64
CA GLY A 39 -13.47 -8.74 3.93
C GLY A 39 -12.62 -7.95 2.95
N LEU A 40 -12.91 -6.65 2.84
CA LEU A 40 -12.26 -5.75 1.90
C LEU A 40 -11.63 -4.55 2.65
N PRO A 41 -10.48 -4.74 3.33
CA PRO A 41 -9.81 -3.68 4.08
C PRO A 41 -9.59 -2.40 3.30
N THR A 42 -9.30 -2.52 2.00
CA THR A 42 -8.95 -1.37 1.16
C THR A 42 -10.16 -0.66 0.54
N THR A 43 -11.37 -1.20 0.70
CA THR A 43 -12.61 -0.55 0.21
C THR A 43 -13.38 0.19 1.29
N ILE A 44 -12.95 0.10 2.55
CA ILE A 44 -13.52 0.86 3.68
C ILE A 44 -12.62 2.07 3.93
N SER A 45 -13.21 3.22 4.27
CA SER A 45 -12.47 4.47 4.47
C SER A 45 -11.39 4.40 5.56
N LEU A 46 -11.58 3.55 6.58
CA LEU A 46 -10.58 3.25 7.59
C LEU A 46 -9.99 1.87 7.33
N PHE A 47 -8.73 1.82 6.90
CA PHE A 47 -8.02 0.57 6.65
C PHE A 47 -7.75 -0.17 7.96
N PHE A 48 -8.68 -1.05 8.33
CA PHE A 48 -8.63 -1.72 9.63
C PHE A 48 -7.42 -2.62 9.80
N ASN A 49 -6.85 -3.16 8.72
CA ASN A 49 -5.60 -3.90 8.75
C ASN A 49 -4.44 -3.02 9.22
N VAL A 50 -4.39 -1.76 8.78
CA VAL A 50 -3.38 -0.79 9.21
C VAL A 50 -3.61 -0.38 10.65
N VAL A 51 -4.87 -0.14 11.04
CA VAL A 51 -5.24 0.14 12.45
C VAL A 51 -4.84 -1.01 13.35
N PHE A 52 -5.08 -2.25 12.94
CA PHE A 52 -4.69 -3.43 13.70
C PHE A 52 -3.17 -3.53 13.87
N ASN A 53 -2.38 -3.32 12.80
CA ASN A 53 -0.92 -3.26 12.90
C ASN A 53 -0.48 -2.17 13.89
N LEU A 54 -1.10 -0.98 13.83
CA LEU A 54 -0.81 0.10 14.75
C LEU A 54 -1.16 -0.25 16.21
N LEU A 55 -2.27 -0.97 16.42
CA LEU A 55 -2.69 -1.45 17.74
C LEU A 55 -1.63 -2.37 18.34
N ILE A 56 -1.18 -3.36 17.55
CA ILE A 56 -0.15 -4.31 17.99
C ILE A 56 1.15 -3.58 18.34
N LEU A 57 1.60 -2.64 17.50
CA LEU A 57 2.81 -1.86 17.76
C LEU A 57 2.67 -0.96 19.01
N SER A 58 1.49 -0.38 19.24
CA SER A 58 1.21 0.45 20.42
C SER A 58 1.22 -0.40 21.71
N LEU A 59 0.59 -1.58 21.68
CA LEU A 59 0.63 -2.54 22.80
C LEU A 59 2.05 -3.04 23.10
N LEU A 60 2.83 -3.36 22.06
CA LEU A 60 4.24 -3.73 22.21
C LEU A 60 5.06 -2.60 22.84
N ASN A 61 4.84 -1.35 22.40
CA ASN A 61 5.54 -0.18 22.94
C ASN A 61 5.25 0.00 24.45
N ILE A 62 4.01 -0.24 24.88
CA ILE A 62 3.61 -0.16 26.29
C ILE A 62 4.19 -1.32 27.10
N GLY A 63 4.14 -2.54 26.57
CA GLY A 63 4.74 -3.71 27.20
C GLY A 63 6.24 -3.48 27.46
N ILE A 64 6.97 -3.04 26.43
CA ILE A 64 8.40 -2.72 26.55
C ILE A 64 8.63 -1.61 27.56
N LYS A 65 7.83 -0.55 27.55
CA LYS A 65 7.94 0.52 28.56
C LYS A 65 7.71 0.00 29.97
N ARG A 66 6.76 -0.90 30.18
CA ARG A 66 6.46 -1.47 31.51
C ARG A 66 7.56 -2.38 32.04
N PHE A 67 8.20 -3.17 31.17
CA PHE A 67 9.20 -4.16 31.59
C PHE A 67 10.64 -3.66 31.54
N LEU A 68 10.96 -2.75 30.62
CA LEU A 68 12.32 -2.29 30.34
C LEU A 68 12.52 -0.79 30.58
N ASP A 69 11.48 -0.07 31.01
CA ASP A 69 11.46 1.39 31.21
C ASP A 69 12.01 2.20 30.02
N ARG A 70 11.80 1.65 28.81
CA ARG A 70 12.25 2.22 27.54
C ARG A 70 11.09 2.35 26.57
N THR A 71 11.12 3.37 25.73
CA THR A 71 10.15 3.52 24.63
C THR A 71 10.77 2.98 23.35
N LEU A 72 10.11 2.02 22.72
CA LEU A 72 10.55 1.46 21.44
C LEU A 72 10.26 2.43 20.29
N PHE A 73 9.07 3.04 20.30
CA PHE A 73 8.66 4.02 19.31
C PHE A 73 8.19 5.31 19.97
N LYS A 74 8.56 6.43 19.35
CA LYS A 74 7.97 7.75 19.63
C LYS A 74 6.63 7.90 18.91
N ARG A 75 5.78 8.81 19.40
CA ARG A 75 4.48 9.13 18.78
C ARG A 75 4.58 9.37 17.26
N GLY A 76 5.54 10.20 16.85
CA GLY A 76 5.75 10.49 15.43
C GLY A 76 6.21 9.29 14.60
N GLU A 77 6.95 8.35 15.18
CA GLU A 77 7.40 7.13 14.49
C GLU A 77 6.23 6.17 14.24
N LEU A 78 5.33 6.01 15.22
CA LEU A 78 4.08 5.26 15.03
C LEU A 78 3.18 5.91 13.96
N SER A 79 3.10 7.24 13.93
CA SER A 79 2.36 7.95 12.87
C SER A 79 2.98 7.73 11.49
N ILE A 80 4.31 7.69 11.37
CA ILE A 80 5.00 7.38 10.10
C ILE A 80 4.68 5.95 9.66
N ILE A 81 4.75 4.97 10.56
CA ILE A 81 4.42 3.57 10.24
C ILE A 81 2.97 3.48 9.74
N TYR A 82 2.03 4.15 10.42
CA TYR A 82 0.64 4.22 9.97
C TYR A 82 0.52 4.79 8.55
N ILE A 83 1.16 5.92 8.26
CA ILE A 83 1.14 6.55 6.92
C ILE A 83 1.71 5.60 5.85
N VAL A 84 2.87 5.01 6.11
CA VAL A 84 3.55 4.10 5.17
C VAL A 84 2.68 2.88 4.87
N LEU A 85 2.10 2.26 5.90
CA LEU A 85 1.22 1.12 5.73
C LEU A 85 -0.10 1.49 5.05
N SER A 86 -0.67 2.67 5.31
CA SER A 86 -1.86 3.15 4.60
C SER A 86 -1.59 3.35 3.11
N ILE A 87 -0.48 3.98 2.74
CA ILE A 87 -0.09 4.15 1.34
C ILE A 87 0.15 2.78 0.69
N ALA A 88 0.89 1.90 1.37
CA ALA A 88 1.16 0.55 0.87
C ALA A 88 -0.12 -0.27 0.68
N SER A 89 -1.08 -0.21 1.61
CA SER A 89 -2.39 -0.84 1.49
C SER A 89 -3.20 -0.26 0.34
N GLY A 90 -3.19 1.07 0.16
CA GLY A 90 -3.91 1.72 -0.95
C GLY A 90 -3.39 1.28 -2.33
N ILE A 91 -2.06 1.17 -2.48
CA ILE A 91 -1.44 0.70 -3.73
C ILE A 91 -1.59 -0.83 -3.88
N GLY A 92 -1.40 -1.58 -2.81
CA GLY A 92 -1.46 -3.05 -2.78
C GLY A 92 -2.88 -3.63 -2.69
N GLY A 93 -3.91 -2.79 -2.72
CA GLY A 93 -5.30 -3.18 -2.52
C GLY A 93 -5.95 -3.82 -3.73
N HIS A 94 -7.21 -4.23 -3.55
CA HIS A 94 -7.99 -5.01 -4.50
C HIS A 94 -7.98 -4.43 -5.92
N SER A 95 -8.24 -3.13 -6.09
CA SER A 95 -8.45 -2.56 -7.42
C SER A 95 -7.17 -2.30 -8.22
N MET A 96 -6.00 -2.33 -7.58
CA MET A 96 -4.73 -2.00 -8.22
C MET A 96 -3.87 -3.26 -8.36
N MET A 97 -3.12 -3.63 -7.32
CA MET A 97 -2.10 -4.69 -7.42
C MET A 97 -2.69 -6.10 -7.56
N GLN A 98 -3.96 -6.33 -7.22
CA GLN A 98 -4.59 -7.64 -7.39
C GLN A 98 -5.21 -7.84 -8.78
N ILE A 99 -5.63 -6.76 -9.45
CA ILE A 99 -6.25 -6.82 -10.78
C ILE A 99 -5.23 -6.54 -11.89
N LEU A 100 -4.34 -5.57 -11.68
CA LEU A 100 -3.44 -5.09 -12.71
C LEU A 100 -2.49 -6.19 -13.21
N PRO A 101 -1.71 -6.91 -12.38
CA PRO A 101 -0.76 -7.90 -12.87
C PRO A 101 -1.40 -9.03 -13.70
N PRO A 102 -2.53 -9.65 -13.29
CA PRO A 102 -3.22 -10.61 -14.13
C PRO A 102 -3.65 -10.03 -15.48
N MET A 103 -4.10 -8.77 -15.51
CA MET A 103 -4.55 -8.12 -16.74
C MET A 103 -3.43 -7.85 -17.76
N LEU A 104 -2.16 -7.80 -17.33
CA LEU A 104 -1.04 -7.50 -18.24
C LEU A 104 -0.85 -8.57 -19.32
N GLY A 105 -1.17 -9.83 -19.02
CA GLY A 105 -1.06 -10.96 -19.97
C GLY A 105 -2.39 -11.52 -20.46
N HIS A 106 -3.49 -11.20 -19.76
CA HIS A 106 -4.79 -11.84 -19.96
C HIS A 106 -5.31 -11.79 -21.42
N PRO A 107 -5.27 -10.65 -22.13
CA PRO A 107 -5.79 -10.55 -23.49
C PRO A 107 -5.02 -11.40 -24.51
N PHE A 108 -3.77 -11.76 -24.21
CA PHE A 108 -2.92 -12.56 -25.07
C PHE A 108 -2.98 -14.04 -24.72
N TRP A 109 -2.98 -14.37 -23.42
CA TRP A 109 -3.05 -15.75 -22.94
C TRP A 109 -4.37 -16.43 -23.29
N PHE A 110 -5.49 -15.76 -23.00
CA PHE A 110 -6.84 -16.30 -23.19
C PHE A 110 -7.48 -15.97 -24.55
N ALA A 111 -6.70 -15.47 -25.52
CA ALA A 111 -7.21 -15.27 -26.88
C ALA A 111 -7.52 -16.63 -27.55
N THR A 112 -8.76 -16.81 -27.98
CA THR A 112 -9.24 -17.98 -28.75
C THR A 112 -9.88 -17.52 -30.06
N GLU A 113 -10.21 -18.46 -30.95
CA GLU A 113 -10.90 -18.12 -32.20
C GLU A 113 -12.34 -17.65 -31.95
N GLU A 114 -12.99 -18.18 -30.91
CA GLU A 114 -14.39 -17.86 -30.57
C GLU A 114 -14.54 -16.45 -30.01
N ASN A 115 -13.56 -15.95 -29.24
CA ASN A 115 -13.61 -14.60 -28.70
C ASN A 115 -13.00 -13.54 -29.63
N ASP A 116 -12.24 -13.97 -30.65
CA ASP A 116 -11.58 -13.14 -31.66
C ASP A 116 -10.75 -11.96 -31.09
N TRP A 117 -10.24 -12.10 -29.86
CA TRP A 117 -9.53 -11.02 -29.18
C TRP A 117 -8.26 -10.58 -29.92
N LYS A 118 -7.67 -11.49 -30.69
CA LYS A 118 -6.51 -11.20 -31.52
C LYS A 118 -6.80 -10.11 -32.55
N ASN A 119 -7.92 -10.18 -33.24
CA ASN A 119 -8.27 -9.19 -34.26
C ASN A 119 -8.88 -7.93 -33.65
N LEU A 120 -9.64 -8.09 -32.56
CA LEU A 120 -10.34 -6.98 -31.89
C LEU A 120 -9.42 -6.09 -31.06
N PHE A 121 -8.46 -6.66 -30.30
CA PHE A 121 -7.78 -5.92 -29.23
C PHE A 121 -6.27 -5.82 -29.38
N TRP A 122 -5.59 -6.83 -29.93
CA TRP A 122 -4.11 -6.87 -29.87
C TRP A 122 -3.43 -5.67 -30.50
N LYS A 123 -4.02 -5.08 -31.56
CA LYS A 123 -3.49 -3.88 -32.22
C LYS A 123 -3.58 -2.63 -31.36
N HIS A 124 -4.50 -2.61 -30.39
CA HIS A 124 -4.77 -1.46 -29.52
C HIS A 124 -4.06 -1.57 -28.17
N ILE A 125 -3.39 -2.68 -27.88
CA ILE A 125 -2.67 -2.90 -26.63
C ILE A 125 -1.17 -2.71 -26.90
N PRO A 126 -0.55 -1.63 -26.41
CA PRO A 126 0.87 -1.43 -26.59
C PRO A 126 1.70 -2.48 -25.85
N SER A 127 2.78 -2.94 -26.49
CA SER A 127 3.70 -3.94 -25.93
C SER A 127 4.47 -3.46 -24.70
N TRP A 128 4.57 -2.15 -24.49
CA TRP A 128 5.22 -1.57 -23.31
C TRP A 128 4.28 -1.49 -22.08
N LEU A 129 2.96 -1.66 -22.27
CA LEU A 129 1.97 -1.71 -21.18
C LEU A 129 1.60 -3.13 -20.75
N SER A 130 1.97 -4.14 -21.53
CA SER A 130 1.43 -5.50 -21.42
C SER A 130 2.51 -6.54 -21.76
N VAL A 131 2.23 -7.81 -21.43
CA VAL A 131 3.09 -8.93 -21.79
C VAL A 131 2.36 -9.77 -22.82
N ASN A 132 2.86 -9.78 -24.05
CA ASN A 132 2.26 -10.50 -25.18
C ASN A 132 2.96 -11.82 -25.53
N ASP A 133 4.11 -12.10 -24.92
CA ASP A 133 4.88 -13.32 -25.17
C ASP A 133 4.29 -14.53 -24.43
N LYS A 134 3.61 -15.41 -25.18
CA LYS A 134 3.01 -16.64 -24.62
C LYS A 134 4.01 -17.56 -23.95
N SER A 135 5.28 -17.59 -24.39
CA SER A 135 6.30 -18.44 -23.76
C SER A 135 6.64 -17.99 -22.34
N VAL A 136 6.64 -16.68 -22.11
CA VAL A 136 6.83 -16.08 -20.79
C VAL A 136 5.56 -16.21 -19.94
N LEU A 137 4.39 -15.99 -20.54
CA LEU A 137 3.10 -16.13 -19.85
C LEU A 137 2.83 -17.57 -19.40
N LYS A 138 3.35 -18.58 -20.10
CA LYS A 138 3.25 -19.98 -19.68
C LYS A 138 3.80 -20.20 -18.27
N GLY A 139 4.98 -19.65 -17.97
CA GLY A 139 5.56 -19.73 -16.62
C GLY A 139 4.75 -18.98 -15.56
N TYR A 140 4.03 -17.93 -15.93
CA TYR A 140 3.16 -17.16 -15.05
C TYR A 140 1.83 -17.87 -14.74
N TYR A 141 1.17 -18.45 -15.76
CA TYR A 141 -0.14 -19.09 -15.60
C TYR A 141 -0.09 -20.57 -15.20
N GLU A 142 0.88 -21.34 -15.73
CA GLU A 142 0.97 -22.79 -15.48
C GLU A 142 1.95 -23.14 -14.34
N GLY A 143 2.74 -22.16 -13.87
CA GLY A 143 3.72 -22.34 -12.81
C GLY A 143 5.10 -22.78 -13.32
N GLY A 144 6.01 -21.82 -13.42
CA GLY A 144 7.41 -22.03 -13.81
C GLY A 144 8.39 -21.20 -12.98
N PRO A 145 9.72 -21.38 -13.17
CA PRO A 145 10.73 -20.62 -12.46
C PRO A 145 10.69 -19.15 -12.88
N LEU A 146 10.13 -18.29 -12.02
CA LEU A 146 10.04 -16.84 -12.26
C LEU A 146 11.40 -16.13 -12.33
N TYR A 147 12.46 -16.78 -11.83
CA TYR A 147 13.81 -16.23 -11.71
C TYR A 147 14.62 -16.26 -13.01
N ASN A 148 14.06 -16.77 -14.11
CA ASN A 148 14.76 -16.76 -15.39
C ASN A 148 14.94 -15.30 -15.87
N ILE A 149 16.18 -14.94 -16.18
CA ILE A 149 16.55 -13.61 -16.66
C ILE A 149 15.71 -13.17 -17.87
N GLN A 150 15.31 -14.12 -18.72
CA GLN A 150 14.51 -13.86 -19.91
C GLN A 150 13.06 -13.49 -19.56
N HIS A 151 12.47 -14.13 -18.55
CA HIS A 151 11.15 -13.73 -18.05
C HIS A 151 11.23 -12.32 -17.44
N LEU A 152 12.21 -12.05 -16.58
CA LEU A 152 12.37 -10.74 -15.94
C LEU A 152 12.52 -9.59 -16.96
N LYS A 153 13.26 -9.81 -18.05
CA LYS A 153 13.44 -8.81 -19.12
C LYS A 153 12.13 -8.42 -19.81
N VAL A 154 11.20 -9.36 -19.99
CA VAL A 154 9.92 -9.06 -20.64
C VAL A 154 8.99 -8.31 -19.69
N TRP A 155 9.03 -8.62 -18.39
CA TRP A 155 8.19 -7.96 -17.39
C TRP A 155 8.68 -6.57 -16.96
N ILE A 156 9.98 -6.27 -17.09
CA ILE A 156 10.55 -5.03 -16.56
C ILE A 156 9.94 -3.77 -17.19
N ILE A 157 9.65 -3.80 -18.50
CA ILE A 157 9.11 -2.64 -19.22
C ILE A 157 7.68 -2.33 -18.78
N PRO A 158 6.73 -3.30 -18.78
CA PRO A 158 5.40 -3.07 -18.21
C PRO A 158 5.44 -2.64 -16.74
N ILE A 159 6.23 -3.31 -15.89
CA ILE A 159 6.32 -2.98 -14.47
C ILE A 159 6.84 -1.55 -14.27
N ALA A 160 7.90 -1.15 -14.97
CA ALA A 160 8.45 0.20 -14.88
C ALA A 160 7.43 1.24 -15.34
N THR A 161 6.74 0.99 -16.45
CA THR A 161 5.75 1.95 -16.98
C THR A 161 4.57 2.13 -16.04
N TRP A 162 4.00 1.04 -15.53
CA TRP A 162 2.91 1.10 -14.56
C TRP A 162 3.37 1.71 -13.23
N SER A 163 4.59 1.47 -12.80
CA SER A 163 5.15 2.10 -11.59
C SER A 163 5.27 3.62 -11.75
N VAL A 164 5.74 4.10 -12.90
CA VAL A 164 5.79 5.54 -13.21
C VAL A 164 4.38 6.13 -13.26
N PHE A 165 3.44 5.45 -13.90
CA PHE A 165 2.05 5.90 -13.96
C PHE A 165 1.43 6.03 -12.56
N ILE A 166 1.56 5.00 -11.71
CA ILE A 166 1.06 5.01 -10.33
C ILE A 166 1.72 6.14 -9.54
N PHE A 167 3.04 6.33 -9.67
CA PHE A 167 3.75 7.41 -9.00
C PHE A 167 3.20 8.79 -9.39
N VAL A 168 2.97 9.04 -10.69
CA VAL A 168 2.39 10.29 -11.19
C VAL A 168 0.98 10.51 -10.63
N VAL A 169 0.14 9.48 -10.62
CA VAL A 169 -1.22 9.57 -10.06
C VAL A 169 -1.18 9.92 -8.57
N LEU A 170 -0.31 9.27 -7.78
CA LEU A 170 -0.13 9.56 -6.36
C LEU A 170 0.37 11.00 -6.14
N LEU A 171 1.27 11.47 -7.00
CA LEU A 171 1.77 12.85 -6.95
C LEU A 171 0.64 13.86 -7.24
N ILE A 172 -0.18 13.62 -8.26
CA ILE A 172 -1.33 14.46 -8.58
C ILE A 172 -2.31 14.50 -7.39
N MET A 173 -2.62 13.34 -6.81
CA MET A 173 -3.48 13.25 -5.63
C MET A 173 -2.91 14.01 -4.44
N LEU A 174 -1.59 13.95 -4.22
CA LEU A 174 -0.90 14.73 -3.20
C LEU A 174 -1.01 16.24 -3.47
N CYS A 175 -0.78 16.68 -4.70
CA CYS A 175 -0.91 18.09 -5.10
C CYS A 175 -2.34 18.61 -4.88
N ILE A 176 -3.35 17.84 -5.28
CA ILE A 176 -4.76 18.16 -5.04
C ILE A 176 -5.03 18.30 -3.54
N ASN A 177 -4.56 17.34 -2.73
CA ASN A 177 -4.70 17.40 -1.27
C ASN A 177 -4.06 18.67 -0.68
N ILE A 178 -2.88 19.08 -1.15
CA ILE A 178 -2.20 20.30 -0.66
C ILE A 178 -3.03 21.56 -0.96
N ILE A 179 -3.59 21.67 -2.16
CA ILE A 179 -4.39 22.83 -2.59
C ILE A 179 -5.69 22.88 -1.77
N ILE A 180 -6.41 21.77 -1.70
CA ILE A 180 -7.74 21.71 -1.10
C ILE A 180 -7.68 21.73 0.44
N ARG A 181 -6.61 21.21 1.05
CA ARG A 181 -6.44 21.15 2.51
C ARG A 181 -6.71 22.50 3.17
N ARG A 182 -6.24 23.61 2.59
CA ARG A 182 -6.44 24.94 3.16
C ARG A 182 -7.92 25.31 3.21
N GLN A 183 -8.65 25.07 2.11
CA GLN A 183 -10.08 25.32 2.02
C GLN A 183 -10.86 24.48 3.04
N TRP A 184 -10.60 23.17 3.11
CA TRP A 184 -11.32 22.27 4.02
C TRP A 184 -11.04 22.55 5.49
N VAL A 185 -9.80 22.88 5.84
CA VAL A 185 -9.41 23.11 7.26
C VAL A 185 -9.82 24.49 7.74
N GLU A 186 -9.51 25.55 6.98
CA GLU A 186 -9.67 26.93 7.45
C GLU A 186 -11.09 27.45 7.24
N ASN A 187 -11.69 27.18 6.08
CA ASN A 187 -12.98 27.78 5.69
C ASN A 187 -14.16 26.86 6.01
N GLU A 188 -14.07 25.57 5.66
CA GLU A 188 -15.17 24.61 5.82
C GLU A 188 -15.14 23.86 7.15
N LYS A 189 -14.03 23.96 7.90
CA LYS A 189 -13.83 23.29 9.20
C LYS A 189 -14.21 21.81 9.16
N LEU A 190 -13.86 21.14 8.05
CA LEU A 190 -14.18 19.74 7.84
C LEU A 190 -13.55 18.91 8.97
N SER A 191 -14.40 18.18 9.69
CA SER A 191 -13.94 17.24 10.70
C SER A 191 -13.30 16.03 10.03
N TYR A 192 -12.16 15.57 10.54
CA TYR A 192 -11.50 14.34 10.09
C TYR A 192 -11.67 13.22 11.14
N PRO A 193 -12.88 12.65 11.33
CA PRO A 193 -13.13 11.68 12.41
C PRO A 193 -12.33 10.38 12.22
N ILE A 194 -12.09 9.98 10.96
CA ILE A 194 -11.43 8.72 10.61
C ILE A 194 -10.00 8.65 11.15
N ILE A 195 -9.27 9.78 11.22
CA ILE A 195 -7.88 9.80 11.71
C ILE A 195 -7.79 9.86 13.23
N GLN A 196 -8.87 10.17 13.95
CA GLN A 196 -8.85 10.36 15.40
C GLN A 196 -8.41 9.08 16.14
N LEU A 197 -8.98 7.94 15.78
CA LEU A 197 -8.62 6.66 16.41
C LEU A 197 -7.12 6.32 16.21
N PRO A 198 -6.59 6.25 14.97
CA PRO A 198 -5.16 6.01 14.76
C PRO A 198 -4.27 7.04 15.47
N LEU A 199 -4.65 8.32 15.44
CA LEU A 199 -3.89 9.39 16.06
C LEU A 199 -3.83 9.25 17.58
N GLU A 200 -4.95 8.91 18.22
CA GLU A 200 -5.01 8.66 19.65
C GLU A 200 -4.22 7.40 20.02
N MET A 201 -4.25 6.34 19.22
CA MET A 201 -3.45 5.11 19.46
C MET A 201 -1.94 5.34 19.48
N THR A 202 -1.45 6.42 18.85
CA THR A 202 -0.03 6.83 18.93
C THR A 202 0.33 7.58 20.22
N SER A 203 -0.69 8.03 20.98
CA SER A 203 -0.51 8.75 22.24
C SER A 203 -0.06 7.78 23.35
N PRO A 204 0.91 8.17 24.20
CA PRO A 204 1.31 7.34 25.34
C PRO A 204 0.19 7.13 26.36
N ASN A 205 -0.81 8.03 26.39
CA ASN A 205 -1.92 7.99 27.34
C ASN A 205 -3.18 7.33 26.76
N PHE A 206 -3.10 6.73 25.57
CA PHE A 206 -4.27 6.14 24.90
C PHE A 206 -5.03 5.15 25.78
N PHE A 207 -4.31 4.25 26.46
CA PHE A 207 -4.89 3.21 27.29
C PHE A 207 -5.16 3.64 28.74
N SER A 208 -4.68 4.82 29.15
CA SER A 208 -4.96 5.39 30.48
C SER A 208 -6.13 6.36 30.47
N ASN A 209 -6.46 6.92 29.30
CA ASN A 209 -7.64 7.73 29.12
C ASN A 209 -8.87 6.81 29.14
N ARG A 210 -9.57 6.79 30.29
CA ARG A 210 -10.97 6.37 30.31
C ARG A 210 -11.76 7.44 29.55
N MET A 211 -12.30 7.07 28.39
CA MET A 211 -13.34 7.84 27.72
C MET A 211 -14.56 7.98 28.63
#